data_AF-A0A7D7UAV8-F1
#
_entry.id   AF-A0A7D7UAV8-F1
#
_cell.length_a   1.000
_cell.length_b   1.000
_cell.length_c   1.000
_cell.angle_alpha   90.00
_cell.angle_beta   90.00
_cell.angle_gamma   90.00
#
_symmetry.space_group_name_H-M   'P 1'
#
loop_
_entity.id
_entity.type
_entity.pdbx_description
1 polymer ?
#
loop_
_entity_poly.entity_id
_entity_poly.type
_entity_poly.pdbx_seq_one_letter_code
_entity_poly.pdbx_strand_id
1 'polypeptide(L)'
;MNNFDYQLVDLHLHSHHSRHAGEKQTPKSAYSADYYLTQLKRHNVGAFSFTDHDIFSDKFYLELKGLIERIKDRKIAIFPGVEFRILSTNPKADCNFIFNNNLDLERLNELKLLVRRLQNKLGANLNLLVKEFKKAQFDFFIIPDVGKSGKCSFEDFEDVLDVVRYVEVNEGNEKRLSKAIKDRLNVDYKQVFFSDCHDIKKYDKMASKTKINIAKDQLITFEDLKTQLYL
;
A
#
# COMPACT_ATOMS: atom_id res chain seq x y z
N MET A 1 -4.68 -26.21 17.37
CA MET A 1 -4.86 -24.91 16.70
C MET A 1 -3.75 -24.01 17.22
N ASN A 2 -2.76 -23.68 16.40
CA ASN A 2 -1.75 -22.71 16.82
C ASN A 2 -2.43 -21.34 16.84
N ASN A 3 -2.55 -20.74 18.03
CA ASN A 3 -2.83 -19.31 18.14
C ASN A 3 -1.65 -18.61 17.49
N PHE A 4 -1.82 -18.18 16.25
CA PHE A 4 -0.82 -17.35 15.62
C PHE A 4 -0.93 -15.97 16.25
N ASP A 5 0.11 -15.56 17.01
CA ASP A 5 0.27 -14.23 17.60
C ASP A 5 0.59 -13.15 16.56
N TYR A 6 0.15 -13.35 15.31
CA TYR A 6 0.36 -12.42 14.21
C TYR A 6 -0.92 -12.11 13.45
N GLN A 7 -0.92 -10.95 12.80
CA GLN A 7 -1.90 -10.56 11.80
C GLN A 7 -1.20 -10.34 10.47
N LEU A 8 -1.89 -10.61 9.36
CA LEU A 8 -1.39 -10.23 8.04
C LEU A 8 -1.59 -8.74 7.81
N VAL A 9 -0.65 -8.15 7.08
CA VAL A 9 -0.68 -6.76 6.65
C VAL A 9 -0.61 -6.71 5.13
N ASP A 10 -1.53 -5.99 4.50
CA ASP A 10 -1.58 -5.89 3.03
C ASP A 10 -1.79 -4.44 2.59
N LEU A 11 -0.69 -3.73 2.33
CA LEU A 11 -0.72 -2.32 1.97
C LEU A 11 -0.73 -2.08 0.46
N HIS A 12 -0.91 -3.14 -0.34
CA HIS A 12 -0.95 -3.06 -1.80
C HIS A 12 -2.12 -3.90 -2.35
N LEU A 13 -3.30 -3.28 -2.36
CA LEU A 13 -4.53 -3.84 -2.92
C LEU A 13 -5.08 -2.87 -3.95
N HIS A 14 -5.72 -3.40 -5.00
CA HIS A 14 -6.48 -2.56 -5.93
C HIS A 14 -7.97 -2.86 -5.82
N SER A 15 -8.73 -1.78 -5.95
CA SER A 15 -10.16 -1.83 -6.12
C SER A 15 -10.52 -1.65 -7.60
N HIS A 16 -11.82 -1.68 -7.89
CA HIS A 16 -12.33 -1.34 -9.21
C HIS A 16 -11.95 0.09 -9.67
N HIS A 17 -11.54 0.99 -8.77
CA HIS A 17 -11.17 2.37 -9.12
C HIS A 17 -9.89 2.47 -9.96
N SER A 18 -8.95 1.52 -9.82
CA SER A 18 -7.77 1.44 -10.69
C SER A 18 -8.10 1.32 -12.19
N ARG A 19 -9.34 0.93 -12.56
CA ARG A 19 -9.80 0.98 -13.96
C ARG A 19 -9.76 2.37 -14.58
N HIS A 20 -9.97 3.42 -13.78
CA HIS A 20 -9.93 4.79 -14.28
C HIS A 20 -8.53 5.17 -14.80
N ALA A 21 -7.47 4.52 -14.31
CA ALA A 21 -6.10 4.63 -14.80
C ALA A 21 -5.80 3.66 -15.97
N GLY A 22 -6.77 2.85 -16.40
CA GLY A 22 -6.64 1.92 -17.53
C GLY A 22 -6.39 0.47 -17.15
N GLU A 23 -6.41 0.11 -15.86
CA GLU A 23 -6.11 -1.26 -15.47
C GLU A 23 -7.22 -2.24 -15.80
N LYS A 24 -6.94 -3.15 -16.73
CA LYS A 24 -7.92 -4.10 -17.27
C LYS A 24 -8.15 -5.30 -16.35
N GLN A 25 -7.19 -5.59 -15.47
CA GLN A 25 -7.18 -6.77 -14.60
C GLN A 25 -8.20 -6.67 -13.46
N THR A 26 -8.53 -5.46 -13.03
CA THR A 26 -9.54 -5.23 -12.00
C THR A 26 -10.94 -5.50 -12.56
N PRO A 27 -11.95 -5.87 -11.75
CA PRO A 27 -13.31 -6.15 -12.22
C PRO A 27 -14.00 -4.96 -12.89
N LYS A 28 -14.80 -5.23 -13.95
CA LYS A 28 -15.64 -4.20 -14.63
C LYS A 28 -16.62 -3.50 -13.71
N SER A 29 -17.20 -4.26 -12.79
CA SER A 29 -18.18 -3.80 -11.81
C SER A 29 -17.58 -3.92 -10.43
N ALA A 30 -17.85 -2.93 -9.58
CA ALA A 30 -17.43 -2.97 -8.19
C ALA A 30 -18.04 -4.18 -7.46
N TYR A 31 -17.24 -4.86 -6.64
CA TYR A 31 -17.80 -5.63 -5.53
C TYR A 31 -18.28 -4.68 -4.44
N SER A 32 -19.20 -5.14 -3.58
CA SER A 32 -19.54 -4.39 -2.37
C SER A 32 -18.34 -4.27 -1.44
N ALA A 33 -18.24 -3.17 -0.68
CA ALA A 33 -17.20 -3.00 0.33
C ALA A 33 -17.17 -4.15 1.36
N ASP A 34 -18.35 -4.67 1.72
CA ASP A 34 -18.50 -5.84 2.59
C ASP A 34 -17.85 -7.11 2.01
N TYR A 35 -17.92 -7.30 0.68
CA TYR A 35 -17.27 -8.43 0.03
C TYR A 35 -15.75 -8.36 0.13
N TYR A 36 -15.17 -7.16 -0.09
CA TYR A 36 -13.73 -6.96 0.09
C TYR A 36 -13.30 -7.28 1.52
N LEU A 37 -14.01 -6.73 2.50
CA LEU A 37 -13.72 -6.93 3.92
C LEU A 37 -13.86 -8.40 4.33
N THR A 38 -14.87 -9.09 3.80
CA THR A 38 -15.07 -10.54 4.03
C THR A 38 -13.88 -11.36 3.54
N GLN A 39 -13.33 -11.05 2.35
CA GLN A 39 -12.14 -11.77 1.87
C GLN A 39 -10.95 -11.51 2.80
N LEU A 40 -10.63 -10.25 3.11
CA LEU A 40 -9.50 -9.90 3.97
C LEU A 40 -9.60 -10.53 5.37
N LYS A 41 -10.81 -10.54 5.97
CA LYS A 41 -11.06 -11.19 7.28
C LYS A 41 -10.75 -12.68 7.25
N ARG A 42 -11.13 -13.40 6.19
CA ARG A 42 -10.89 -14.86 6.06
C ARG A 42 -9.41 -15.21 6.07
N HIS A 43 -8.56 -14.28 5.67
CA HIS A 43 -7.09 -14.45 5.63
C HIS A 43 -6.38 -13.86 6.85
N ASN A 44 -7.11 -13.46 7.90
CA ASN A 44 -6.53 -12.85 9.09
C ASN A 44 -5.76 -11.53 8.83
N VAL A 45 -6.19 -10.77 7.83
CA VAL A 45 -5.65 -9.43 7.57
C VAL A 45 -6.13 -8.47 8.68
N GLY A 46 -5.17 -7.90 9.40
CA GLY A 46 -5.40 -6.95 10.49
C GLY A 46 -5.19 -5.49 10.09
N ALA A 47 -4.40 -5.24 9.05
CA ALA A 47 -4.18 -3.91 8.51
C ALA A 47 -4.10 -3.98 6.99
N PHE A 48 -4.74 -3.04 6.30
CA PHE A 48 -4.67 -2.98 4.85
C PHE A 48 -4.80 -1.58 4.27
N SER A 49 -4.40 -1.43 3.02
CA SER A 49 -4.62 -0.23 2.21
C SER A 49 -5.00 -0.60 0.79
N PHE A 50 -5.94 0.15 0.22
CA PHE A 50 -6.17 0.14 -1.22
C PHE A 50 -5.32 1.25 -1.84
N THR A 51 -4.32 0.88 -2.61
CA THR A 51 -3.40 1.77 -3.32
C THR A 51 -3.74 1.73 -4.81
N ASP A 52 -4.91 2.24 -5.15
CA ASP A 52 -5.33 2.30 -6.55
C ASP A 52 -4.40 3.19 -7.40
N HIS A 53 -4.16 2.80 -8.65
CA HIS A 53 -3.27 3.55 -9.55
C HIS A 53 -3.76 4.99 -9.75
N ASP A 54 -2.93 5.94 -9.34
CA ASP A 54 -3.10 7.39 -9.53
C ASP A 54 -4.43 7.97 -9.00
N ILE A 55 -5.14 7.23 -8.12
CA ILE A 55 -6.45 7.65 -7.61
C ILE A 55 -6.62 7.29 -6.13
N PHE A 56 -7.14 8.24 -5.36
CA PHE A 56 -7.64 8.00 -4.02
C PHE A 56 -9.16 8.17 -4.00
N SER A 57 -9.90 7.11 -3.70
CA SER A 57 -11.36 7.14 -3.53
C SER A 57 -11.72 7.31 -2.06
N ASP A 58 -11.86 8.56 -1.62
CA ASP A 58 -12.27 8.90 -0.25
C ASP A 58 -13.61 8.27 0.13
N LYS A 59 -14.57 8.25 -0.80
CA LYS A 59 -15.88 7.60 -0.60
C LYS A 59 -15.76 6.11 -0.30
N PHE A 60 -14.97 5.38 -1.09
CA PHE A 60 -14.77 3.94 -0.89
C PHE A 60 -14.01 3.66 0.42
N TYR A 61 -13.00 4.47 0.73
CA TYR A 61 -12.29 4.41 2.00
C TYR A 61 -13.24 4.61 3.20
N LEU A 62 -14.10 5.64 3.16
CA LEU A 62 -15.07 5.92 4.22
C LEU A 62 -16.14 4.83 4.37
N GLU A 63 -16.59 4.24 3.26
CA GLU A 63 -17.52 3.11 3.27
C GLU A 63 -16.91 1.90 4.01
N LEU A 64 -15.68 1.53 3.67
CA LEU A 64 -14.93 0.47 4.34
C LEU A 64 -14.69 0.78 5.82
N LYS A 65 -14.27 2.02 6.14
CA LYS A 65 -14.04 2.46 7.52
C LYS A 65 -15.31 2.30 8.37
N GLY A 66 -16.46 2.73 7.87
CA GLY A 66 -17.73 2.57 8.57
C GLY A 66 -18.19 1.11 8.73
N LEU A 67 -17.81 0.20 7.81
CA LEU A 67 -18.03 -1.24 8.00
C LEU A 67 -17.10 -1.81 9.09
N ILE A 68 -15.83 -1.42 9.08
CA ILE A 68 -14.83 -1.86 10.07
C ILE A 68 -15.22 -1.45 11.49
N GLU A 69 -15.73 -0.23 11.69
CA GLU A 69 -16.19 0.26 13.01
C GLU A 69 -17.32 -0.60 13.62
N ARG A 70 -18.06 -1.34 12.79
CA ARG A 70 -19.14 -2.24 13.23
C ARG A 70 -18.64 -3.65 13.61
N ILE A 71 -17.38 -3.98 13.32
CA ILE A 71 -16.77 -5.27 13.64
C ILE A 71 -16.46 -5.34 15.14
N LYS A 72 -16.92 -6.41 15.80
CA LYS A 72 -16.75 -6.62 17.24
C LYS A 72 -15.80 -7.76 17.59
N ASP A 73 -15.60 -8.71 16.67
CA ASP A 73 -14.82 -9.94 16.88
C ASP A 73 -13.30 -9.75 16.74
N ARG A 74 -12.86 -8.61 16.18
CA ARG A 74 -11.45 -8.25 16.01
C ARG A 74 -11.27 -6.76 15.73
N LYS A 75 -10.03 -6.27 15.82
CA LYS A 75 -9.66 -4.94 15.32
C LYS A 75 -9.03 -5.07 13.93
N ILE A 76 -9.37 -4.13 13.06
CA ILE A 76 -8.83 -4.04 11.70
C ILE A 76 -8.54 -2.56 11.44
N ALA A 77 -7.37 -2.26 10.91
CA ALA A 77 -7.00 -0.92 10.48
C ALA A 77 -7.07 -0.82 8.94
N ILE A 78 -7.65 0.27 8.45
CA ILE A 78 -7.54 0.68 7.05
C ILE A 78 -6.72 1.97 7.00
N PHE A 79 -5.82 2.06 6.02
CA PHE A 79 -4.97 3.22 5.79
C PHE A 79 -5.27 3.83 4.42
N PRO A 80 -5.36 5.18 4.30
CA PRO A 80 -5.41 5.81 3.00
C PRO A 80 -4.14 5.48 2.23
N GLY A 81 -4.28 5.15 0.95
CA GLY A 81 -3.15 4.82 0.09
C GLY A 81 -3.42 5.14 -1.36
N VAL A 82 -2.34 5.30 -2.12
CA VAL A 82 -2.33 5.50 -3.57
C VAL A 82 -1.06 4.87 -4.12
N GLU A 83 -1.17 4.17 -5.25
CA GLU A 83 0.00 3.77 -6.01
C GLU A 83 0.21 4.79 -7.14
N PHE A 84 1.34 5.47 -7.16
CA PHE A 84 1.69 6.39 -8.24
C PHE A 84 2.60 5.70 -9.24
N ARG A 85 2.27 5.82 -10.52
CA ARG A 85 3.28 5.61 -11.56
C ARG A 85 4.28 6.75 -11.50
N ILE A 86 5.58 6.43 -11.47
CA ILE A 86 6.64 7.43 -11.37
C ILE A 86 7.40 7.60 -12.68
N LEU A 87 8.01 8.77 -12.87
CA LEU A 87 8.96 9.00 -13.95
C LEU A 87 10.20 8.15 -13.70
N SER A 88 10.45 7.21 -14.61
CA SER A 88 11.58 6.29 -14.55
C SER A 88 11.99 5.90 -15.98
N THR A 89 13.20 5.37 -16.13
CA THR A 89 13.58 4.63 -17.34
C THR A 89 12.74 3.35 -17.51
N ASN A 90 12.13 2.86 -16.43
CA ASN A 90 11.19 1.75 -16.41
C ASN A 90 9.74 2.27 -16.46
N PRO A 91 8.98 2.03 -17.55
CA PRO A 91 7.66 2.62 -17.75
C PRO A 91 6.56 2.07 -16.84
N LYS A 92 6.86 1.08 -15.99
CA LYS A 92 5.96 0.53 -14.97
C LYS A 92 6.53 0.71 -13.56
N ALA A 93 7.46 1.64 -13.38
CA ALA A 93 7.93 1.99 -12.04
C ALA A 93 6.76 2.61 -11.28
N ASP A 94 6.37 1.95 -10.19
CA ASP A 94 5.24 2.35 -9.36
C ASP A 94 5.66 2.36 -7.88
N CYS A 95 5.14 3.33 -7.13
CA CYS A 95 5.43 3.50 -5.71
C CYS A 95 4.12 3.65 -4.93
N ASN A 96 3.96 2.82 -3.89
CA ASN A 96 2.86 2.92 -2.95
C ASN A 96 3.13 4.03 -1.93
N PHE A 97 2.19 4.96 -1.78
CA PHE A 97 2.16 5.96 -0.73
C PHE A 97 1.12 5.56 0.30
N ILE A 98 1.54 5.35 1.54
CA ILE A 98 0.65 5.00 2.65
C ILE A 98 0.62 6.16 3.64
N PHE A 99 -0.58 6.65 3.93
CA PHE A 99 -0.80 7.80 4.78
C PHE A 99 -1.28 7.38 6.17
N ASN A 100 -1.00 8.21 7.17
CA ASN A 100 -1.57 8.06 8.50
C ASN A 100 -3.10 8.08 8.42
N ASN A 101 -3.76 7.16 9.12
CA ASN A 101 -5.22 7.01 9.07
C ASN A 101 -5.99 7.92 10.04
N ASN A 102 -5.28 8.73 10.83
CA ASN A 102 -5.84 9.78 11.66
C ASN A 102 -6.14 11.06 10.85
N LEU A 103 -7.00 10.94 9.83
CA LEU A 103 -7.46 12.04 8.99
C LEU A 103 -8.97 12.23 9.18
N ASP A 104 -9.39 13.48 9.35
CA ASP A 104 -10.78 13.88 9.26
C ASP A 104 -11.26 13.98 7.80
N LEU A 105 -12.54 14.32 7.62
CA LEU A 105 -13.16 14.41 6.30
C LEU A 105 -12.51 15.48 5.41
N GLU A 106 -12.09 16.60 5.99
CA GLU A 106 -11.48 17.70 5.25
C GLU A 106 -10.10 17.27 4.72
N ARG A 107 -9.29 16.64 5.58
CA ARG A 107 -7.96 16.12 5.23
C ARG A 107 -8.03 14.98 4.21
N LEU A 108 -9.04 14.11 4.29
CA LEU A 108 -9.28 13.08 3.26
C LEU A 108 -9.63 13.70 1.91
N ASN A 109 -10.46 14.75 1.90
CA ASN A 109 -10.81 15.45 0.68
C ASN A 109 -9.59 16.21 0.09
N GLU A 110 -8.76 16.83 0.93
CA GLU A 110 -7.51 17.46 0.52
C GLU A 110 -6.56 16.43 -0.12
N LEU A 111 -6.38 15.26 0.51
CA LEU A 111 -5.58 14.16 -0.03
C LEU A 111 -6.06 13.76 -1.43
N LYS A 112 -7.37 13.53 -1.60
CA LYS A 112 -7.97 13.21 -2.91
C LYS A 112 -7.67 14.28 -3.97
N LEU A 113 -7.83 15.56 -3.63
CA LEU A 113 -7.58 16.66 -4.56
C LEU A 113 -6.10 16.77 -4.92
N LEU A 114 -5.21 16.56 -3.95
CA LEU A 114 -3.77 16.59 -4.14
C LEU A 114 -3.30 15.45 -5.05
N VAL A 115 -3.78 14.22 -4.81
CA VAL A 115 -3.53 13.06 -5.67
C VAL A 115 -3.98 13.34 -7.10
N ARG A 116 -5.20 13.84 -7.28
CA ARG A 116 -5.75 14.19 -8.61
C ARG A 116 -4.93 15.28 -9.32
N ARG A 117 -4.33 16.21 -8.59
CA ARG A 117 -3.48 17.27 -9.14
C ARG A 117 -2.12 16.74 -9.58
N LEU A 118 -1.57 15.79 -8.83
CA LEU A 118 -0.21 15.28 -9.02
C LEU A 118 -0.12 14.07 -9.95
N GLN A 119 -1.24 13.38 -10.21
CA GLN A 119 -1.28 12.29 -11.19
C GLN A 119 -0.76 12.76 -12.56
N ASN A 120 0.00 11.90 -13.24
CA ASN A 120 0.51 12.19 -14.56
C ASN A 120 0.55 10.90 -15.37
N LYS A 121 -0.08 10.90 -16.56
CA LYS A 121 -0.12 9.75 -17.47
C LYS A 121 1.25 9.25 -17.91
N LEU A 122 2.26 10.11 -17.92
CA LEU A 122 3.64 9.76 -18.26
C LEU A 122 4.46 9.30 -17.04
N GLY A 123 3.87 9.32 -15.85
CA GLY A 123 4.56 9.15 -14.57
C GLY A 123 4.71 10.48 -13.83
N ALA A 124 4.54 10.44 -12.52
CA ALA A 124 4.74 11.57 -11.63
C ALA A 124 6.22 11.68 -11.21
N ASN A 125 6.70 12.91 -11.03
CA ASN A 125 8.03 13.11 -10.47
C ASN A 125 7.99 12.80 -8.96
N LEU A 126 8.76 11.80 -8.52
CA LEU A 126 8.72 11.31 -7.14
C LEU A 126 9.12 12.38 -6.10
N ASN A 127 10.17 13.16 -6.39
CA ASN A 127 10.59 14.28 -5.55
C ASN A 127 9.49 15.34 -5.40
N LEU A 128 8.76 15.65 -6.49
CA LEU A 128 7.64 16.57 -6.46
C LEU A 128 6.48 16.01 -5.61
N LEU A 129 6.14 14.72 -5.76
CA LEU A 129 5.12 14.07 -4.94
C LEU A 129 5.45 14.22 -3.44
N VAL A 130 6.67 13.84 -3.04
CA VAL A 130 7.14 13.92 -1.65
C VAL A 130 7.09 15.35 -1.14
N LYS A 131 7.60 16.31 -1.93
CA LYS A 131 7.61 17.74 -1.58
C LYS A 131 6.19 18.26 -1.33
N GLU A 132 5.25 17.93 -2.21
CA GLU A 132 3.88 18.45 -2.14
C GLU A 132 3.10 17.82 -0.99
N PHE A 133 3.25 16.52 -0.72
CA PHE A 133 2.64 15.88 0.45
C PHE A 133 3.23 16.39 1.78
N LYS A 134 4.55 16.60 1.85
CA LYS A 134 5.20 17.23 3.02
C LYS A 134 4.72 18.66 3.24
N LYS A 135 4.62 19.46 2.17
CA LYS A 135 4.11 20.84 2.22
C LYS A 135 2.67 20.89 2.72
N ALA A 136 1.84 19.93 2.31
CA ALA A 136 0.48 19.76 2.78
C ALA A 136 0.38 19.07 4.16
N GLN A 137 1.51 18.85 4.85
CA GLN A 137 1.59 18.29 6.20
C GLN A 137 0.94 16.91 6.35
N PHE A 138 1.02 16.07 5.32
CA PHE A 138 0.64 14.66 5.46
C PHE A 138 1.79 13.87 6.11
N ASP A 139 1.44 12.98 7.04
CA ASP A 139 2.34 11.94 7.56
C ASP A 139 2.17 10.69 6.71
N PHE A 140 3.25 10.26 6.06
CA PHE A 140 3.24 9.17 5.08
C PHE A 140 4.58 8.46 5.02
N PHE A 141 4.58 7.27 4.43
CA PHE A 141 5.78 6.61 3.95
C PHE A 141 5.57 6.02 2.56
N ILE A 142 6.67 5.70 1.89
CA ILE A 142 6.68 5.13 0.54
C ILE A 142 7.17 3.68 0.60
N ILE A 143 6.57 2.86 -0.24
CA ILE A 143 6.98 1.48 -0.54
C ILE A 143 7.15 1.35 -2.06
N PRO A 144 8.39 1.40 -2.58
CA PRO A 144 8.67 1.13 -3.98
C PRO A 144 8.43 -0.36 -4.32
N ASP A 145 7.78 -0.65 -5.44
CA ASP A 145 7.71 -2.00 -6.01
C ASP A 145 8.94 -2.23 -6.89
N VAL A 146 9.80 -3.16 -6.48
CA VAL A 146 11.13 -3.38 -7.09
C VAL A 146 11.34 -4.82 -7.56
N GLY A 147 10.29 -5.65 -7.58
CA GLY A 147 10.43 -7.11 -7.68
C GLY A 147 10.41 -7.73 -9.08
N LYS A 148 9.94 -7.01 -10.11
CA LYS A 148 9.73 -7.53 -11.47
C LYS A 148 10.55 -6.74 -12.50
N SER A 149 10.96 -7.39 -13.58
CA SER A 149 11.53 -6.71 -14.76
C SER A 149 10.61 -5.58 -15.20
N GLY A 150 11.13 -4.34 -15.23
CA GLY A 150 10.38 -3.15 -15.63
C GLY A 150 9.63 -2.42 -14.51
N LYS A 151 9.81 -2.79 -13.25
CA LYS A 151 9.37 -2.03 -12.06
C LYS A 151 10.48 -1.07 -11.58
N CYS A 152 10.37 -0.50 -10.38
CA CYS A 152 11.32 0.50 -9.87
C CYS A 152 12.74 -0.07 -9.79
N SER A 153 13.69 0.74 -10.24
CA SER A 153 15.12 0.62 -9.95
C SER A 153 15.45 1.44 -8.70
N PHE A 154 16.65 1.23 -8.15
CA PHE A 154 17.09 1.95 -6.97
C PHE A 154 17.20 3.46 -7.22
N GLU A 155 17.74 3.82 -8.38
CA GLU A 155 17.97 5.19 -8.84
C GLU A 155 16.66 6.00 -8.91
N ASP A 156 15.50 5.32 -9.00
CA ASP A 156 14.20 6.00 -9.07
C ASP A 156 13.77 6.61 -7.72
N PHE A 157 14.32 6.15 -6.59
CA PHE A 157 13.89 6.57 -5.24
C PHE A 157 15.03 6.96 -4.29
N GLU A 158 16.27 7.06 -4.80
CA GLU A 158 17.45 7.41 -3.99
C GLU A 158 17.37 8.79 -3.32
N ASP A 159 16.70 9.75 -3.96
CA ASP A 159 16.54 11.11 -3.43
C ASP A 159 15.50 11.21 -2.29
N VAL A 160 14.70 10.17 -2.08
CA VAL A 160 13.57 10.18 -1.13
C VAL A 160 13.67 9.06 -0.09
N LEU A 161 14.89 8.54 0.13
CA LEU A 161 15.12 7.42 1.06
C LEU A 161 14.69 7.72 2.50
N ASP A 162 14.60 8.99 2.90
CA ASP A 162 14.15 9.40 4.23
C ASP A 162 12.68 9.04 4.52
N VAL A 163 11.86 8.95 3.47
CA VAL A 163 10.44 8.56 3.54
C VAL A 163 10.16 7.15 3.05
N VAL A 164 11.14 6.46 2.45
CA VAL A 164 11.03 5.03 2.14
C VAL A 164 11.15 4.22 3.43
N ARG A 165 10.22 3.27 3.65
CA ARG A 165 10.22 2.43 4.86
C ARG A 165 10.43 0.95 4.56
N TYR A 166 9.76 0.48 3.52
CA TYR A 166 9.88 -0.89 3.05
C TYR A 166 10.09 -0.90 1.57
N VAL A 167 10.52 -2.05 1.09
CA VAL A 167 10.71 -2.32 -0.32
C VAL A 167 9.89 -3.56 -0.64
N GLU A 168 8.95 -3.42 -1.57
CA GLU A 168 8.09 -4.52 -1.97
C GLU A 168 8.82 -5.38 -3.01
N VAL A 169 8.97 -6.65 -2.68
CA VAL A 169 9.66 -7.63 -3.52
C VAL A 169 8.68 -8.67 -4.02
N ASN A 170 8.84 -9.10 -5.27
CA ASN A 170 8.10 -10.23 -5.80
C ASN A 170 8.82 -11.53 -5.41
N GLU A 171 8.03 -12.59 -5.23
CA GLU A 171 8.49 -13.91 -4.78
C GLU A 171 9.61 -14.45 -5.69
N GLY A 172 10.71 -14.88 -5.08
CA GLY A 172 11.85 -15.51 -5.76
C GLY A 172 13.02 -14.60 -6.14
N ASN A 173 12.89 -13.27 -5.98
CA ASN A 173 13.98 -12.30 -6.24
C ASN A 173 14.55 -11.64 -4.96
N GLU A 174 14.12 -12.08 -3.77
CA GLU A 174 14.34 -11.39 -2.50
C GLU A 174 15.83 -11.22 -2.17
N LYS A 175 16.65 -12.25 -2.40
CA LYS A 175 18.06 -12.29 -1.96
C LYS A 175 18.99 -11.40 -2.80
N ARG A 176 18.75 -11.34 -4.12
CA ARG A 176 19.64 -10.58 -5.05
C ARG A 176 19.46 -9.08 -4.86
N LEU A 177 18.21 -8.64 -4.70
CA LEU A 177 17.89 -7.23 -4.58
C LEU A 177 18.19 -6.68 -3.19
N SER A 178 17.94 -7.46 -2.11
CA SER A 178 18.38 -7.09 -0.76
C SER A 178 19.86 -6.78 -0.71
N LYS A 179 20.66 -7.64 -1.36
CA LYS A 179 22.11 -7.50 -1.39
C LYS A 179 22.51 -6.26 -2.17
N ALA A 180 21.93 -6.04 -3.35
CA ALA A 180 22.22 -4.85 -4.16
C ALA A 180 21.89 -3.54 -3.43
N ILE A 181 20.76 -3.49 -2.72
CA ILE A 181 20.36 -2.32 -1.92
C ILE A 181 21.32 -2.13 -0.73
N LYS A 182 21.60 -3.19 0.03
CA LYS A 182 22.53 -3.14 1.18
C LYS A 182 23.94 -2.72 0.76
N ASP A 183 24.46 -3.30 -0.32
CA ASP A 183 25.81 -3.03 -0.84
C ASP A 183 25.96 -1.59 -1.34
N ARG A 184 24.89 -0.97 -1.90
CA ARG A 184 24.94 0.39 -2.44
C ARG A 184 24.64 1.49 -1.42
N LEU A 185 23.72 1.23 -0.49
CA LEU A 185 23.24 2.26 0.45
C LEU A 185 23.82 2.14 1.85
N ASN A 186 24.42 0.99 2.18
CA ASN A 186 24.83 0.66 3.55
C ASN A 186 23.66 0.79 4.55
N VAL A 187 22.43 0.51 4.10
CA VAL A 187 21.20 0.51 4.89
C VAL A 187 20.52 -0.85 4.75
N ASP A 188 20.10 -1.45 5.87
CA ASP A 188 19.32 -2.68 5.87
C ASP A 188 17.85 -2.34 5.62
N TYR A 189 17.40 -2.43 4.36
CA TYR A 189 16.00 -2.23 4.03
C TYR A 189 15.18 -3.47 4.36
N LYS A 190 14.08 -3.26 5.08
CA LYS A 190 13.11 -4.31 5.36
C LYS A 190 12.29 -4.58 4.10
N GLN A 191 12.16 -5.86 3.78
CA GLN A 191 11.35 -6.33 2.66
C GLN A 191 9.94 -6.64 3.11
N VAL A 192 9.00 -6.40 2.23
CA VAL A 192 7.59 -6.79 2.38
C VAL A 192 7.13 -7.49 1.11
N PHE A 193 6.11 -8.32 1.26
CA PHE A 193 5.42 -9.03 0.19
C PHE A 193 3.93 -8.79 0.39
N PHE A 194 3.38 -7.84 -0.38
CA PHE A 194 1.96 -7.59 -0.43
C PHE A 194 1.34 -8.30 -1.63
N SER A 195 0.01 -8.28 -1.70
CA SER A 195 -0.69 -9.13 -2.64
C SER A 195 -0.72 -8.60 -4.07
N ASP A 196 -0.57 -7.28 -4.26
CA ASP A 196 -0.78 -6.62 -5.56
C ASP A 196 -2.14 -7.07 -6.17
N CYS A 197 -3.15 -7.25 -5.30
CA CYS A 197 -4.37 -7.97 -5.66
C CYS A 197 -5.32 -7.06 -6.46
N HIS A 198 -5.43 -7.35 -7.75
CA HIS A 198 -6.30 -6.61 -8.66
C HIS A 198 -7.77 -7.08 -8.66
N ASP A 199 -8.03 -8.33 -8.26
CA ASP A 199 -9.37 -8.89 -8.17
C ASP A 199 -9.51 -9.65 -6.86
N ILE A 200 -10.22 -9.06 -5.90
CA ILE A 200 -10.32 -9.60 -4.54
C ILE A 200 -10.88 -11.02 -4.46
N LYS A 201 -11.59 -11.50 -5.50
CA LYS A 201 -12.00 -12.92 -5.59
C LYS A 201 -10.82 -13.88 -5.62
N LYS A 202 -9.66 -13.41 -6.07
CA LYS A 202 -8.42 -14.18 -6.20
C LYS A 202 -7.49 -14.00 -5.01
N TYR A 203 -7.92 -13.26 -3.98
CA TYR A 203 -7.07 -12.91 -2.84
C TYR A 203 -6.46 -14.14 -2.17
N ASP A 204 -7.19 -15.24 -2.04
CA ASP A 204 -6.69 -16.50 -1.48
C ASP A 204 -5.39 -17.01 -2.14
N LYS A 205 -5.25 -16.81 -3.46
CA LYS A 205 -4.06 -17.23 -4.21
C LYS A 205 -2.93 -16.21 -4.19
N MET A 206 -3.24 -14.97 -3.82
CA MET A 206 -2.35 -13.81 -3.91
C MET A 206 -2.05 -13.22 -2.54
N ALA A 207 -2.55 -13.82 -1.45
CA ALA A 207 -2.58 -13.20 -0.13
C ALA A 207 -1.19 -12.72 0.29
N SER A 208 -1.16 -11.55 0.93
CA SER A 208 0.08 -11.02 1.51
C SER A 208 0.75 -12.06 2.42
N LYS A 209 2.07 -12.04 2.41
CA LYS A 209 2.90 -12.83 3.33
C LYS A 209 3.47 -11.96 4.44
N THR A 210 3.28 -10.65 4.36
CA THR A 210 3.76 -9.69 5.36
C THR A 210 2.93 -9.80 6.63
N LYS A 211 3.63 -9.90 7.76
CA LYS A 211 3.07 -10.11 9.09
C LYS A 211 3.46 -8.97 10.03
N ILE A 212 2.69 -8.89 11.11
CA ILE A 212 2.98 -8.08 12.28
C ILE A 212 2.58 -8.84 13.56
N ASN A 213 3.42 -8.76 14.59
CA ASN A 213 3.21 -9.46 15.88
C ASN A 213 2.34 -8.61 16.82
N ILE A 214 1.09 -8.38 16.41
CA ILE A 214 0.08 -7.66 17.19
C ILE A 214 -1.15 -8.55 17.30
N ALA A 215 -1.67 -8.71 18.51
CA ALA A 215 -2.83 -9.55 18.76
C ALA A 215 -4.07 -9.06 18.00
N LYS A 216 -4.95 -9.99 17.59
CA LYS A 216 -6.13 -9.70 16.74
C LYS A 216 -7.14 -8.69 17.34
N ASP A 217 -7.11 -8.51 18.65
CA ASP A 217 -7.95 -7.59 19.41
C ASP A 217 -7.27 -6.22 19.64
N GLN A 218 -6.01 -6.08 19.22
CA GLN A 218 -5.27 -4.83 19.22
C GLN A 218 -5.31 -4.20 17.82
N LEU A 219 -5.53 -2.89 17.79
CA LEU A 219 -5.54 -2.11 16.55
C LEU A 219 -4.09 -1.81 16.14
N ILE A 220 -3.72 -2.19 14.92
CA ILE A 220 -2.44 -1.82 14.32
C ILE A 220 -2.47 -0.32 13.97
N THR A 221 -1.50 0.43 14.49
CA THR A 221 -1.38 1.88 14.26
C THR A 221 -0.43 2.18 13.10
N PHE A 222 -0.41 3.44 12.66
CA PHE A 222 0.54 3.89 11.64
C PHE A 222 2.01 3.79 12.10
N GLU A 223 2.29 4.00 13.39
CA GLU A 223 3.63 3.85 13.97
C GLU A 223 4.08 2.38 13.99
N ASP A 224 3.16 1.46 14.26
CA ASP A 224 3.43 0.02 14.19
C ASP A 224 3.85 -0.37 12.78
N LEU A 225 3.13 0.12 11.77
CA LEU A 225 3.47 -0.11 10.36
C LEU A 225 4.87 0.41 10.03
N LYS A 226 5.31 1.55 10.57
CA LYS A 226 6.65 2.12 10.26
C LYS A 226 7.82 1.30 10.79
N THR A 227 7.60 0.40 11.76
CA THR A 227 8.71 -0.21 12.52
C THR A 227 8.67 -1.73 12.61
N GLN A 228 7.50 -2.37 12.49
CA GLN A 228 7.31 -3.76 12.95
C GLN A 228 6.96 -4.79 11.86
N LEU A 229 6.93 -4.44 10.56
CA LEU A 229 6.59 -5.41 9.52
C LEU A 229 7.73 -6.40 9.23
N TYR A 230 7.37 -7.64 8.93
CA TYR A 230 8.29 -8.73 8.56
C TYR A 230 7.61 -9.78 7.66
N LEU A 231 8.38 -10.67 7.04
CA LEU A 231 7.92 -11.80 6.20
C LEU A 231 7.69 -13.09 7.00
#